data_AF-A0A8H9WN41-F1
#
_entry.id   AF-A0A8H9WN41-F1
#
_cell.length_a   1.000
_cell.length_b   1.000
_cell.length_c   1.000
_cell.angle_alpha   90.00
_cell.angle_beta   90.00
_cell.angle_gamma   90.00
#
_symmetry.space_group_name_H-M   'P 1'
#
loop_
_entity.id
_entity.type
_entity.pdbx_description
1 polymer ?
#
loop_
_entity_poly.entity_id
_entity_poly.type
_entity_poly.pdbx_seq_one_letter_code
_entity_poly.pdbx_strand_id
1 'polypeptide(L)'
;DTGAVEYVKGSHRWGKRFAAVSFSPGETYHESLEPVPDIDNQRDAYDFACFEMAPGDCTIHHGLTVHGAPGNSSSRVRRRAYITRWAGEDVTYNPRPNLQRMLRDPDIEAGQRLDCDLFPVVREGLTSS
;
A
#
# COMPACT_ATOMS: atom_id res chain seq x y z
N ASP A 1 3.52 16.85 12.52
CA ASP A 1 2.36 16.86 13.46
C ASP A 1 1.07 16.36 12.80
N THR A 2 0.88 16.58 11.51
CA THR A 2 -0.34 16.17 10.77
C THR A 2 -0.37 14.70 10.30
N GLY A 3 0.60 13.88 10.72
CA GLY A 3 0.70 12.46 10.38
C GLY A 3 1.21 12.21 8.95
N ALA A 4 2.37 12.75 8.59
CA ALA A 4 3.03 12.47 7.31
C ALA A 4 3.42 10.98 7.19
N VAL A 5 3.43 10.45 5.96
CA VAL A 5 3.86 9.07 5.73
C VAL A 5 5.38 9.01 5.72
N GLU A 6 5.93 8.05 6.44
CA GLU A 6 7.34 7.69 6.47
C GLU A 6 7.56 6.39 5.70
N TYR A 7 8.69 6.30 5.02
CA TYR A 7 9.08 5.13 4.22
C TYR A 7 10.45 4.65 4.67
N VAL A 8 10.59 3.35 4.91
CA VAL A 8 11.92 2.74 5.14
C VAL A 8 12.62 2.60 3.79
N LYS A 9 13.70 3.37 3.58
CA LYS A 9 14.44 3.40 2.31
C LYS A 9 15.00 2.01 2.00
N GLY A 10 14.82 1.58 0.76
CA GLY A 10 15.32 0.29 0.28
C GLY A 10 14.55 -0.95 0.75
N SER A 11 13.54 -0.83 1.62
CA SER A 11 12.80 -1.98 2.17
C SER A 11 12.11 -2.85 1.12
N HIS A 12 11.70 -2.28 -0.02
CA HIS A 12 11.16 -3.03 -1.15
C HIS A 12 12.12 -4.08 -1.73
N ARG A 13 13.41 -4.01 -1.42
CA ARG A 13 14.44 -4.96 -1.84
C ARG A 13 14.73 -6.06 -0.81
N TRP A 14 14.06 -6.07 0.34
CA TRP A 14 14.27 -7.09 1.37
C TRP A 14 13.80 -8.49 0.96
N GLY A 15 13.04 -8.62 -0.14
CA GLY A 15 12.55 -9.92 -0.61
C GLY A 15 11.50 -10.55 0.31
N LYS A 16 10.84 -9.74 1.14
CA LYS A 16 9.88 -10.17 2.16
C LYS A 16 8.50 -9.60 1.94
N ARG A 17 7.49 -10.35 2.37
CA ARG A 17 6.12 -9.88 2.57
C ARG A 17 5.80 -10.05 4.05
N PHE A 18 5.17 -9.05 4.62
CA PHE A 18 4.77 -9.05 6.01
C PHE A 18 3.27 -9.23 6.14
N ALA A 19 2.83 -9.82 7.25
CA ALA A 19 1.43 -9.98 7.55
C ALA A 19 0.72 -8.62 7.62
N ALA A 20 -0.46 -8.54 7.00
CA ALA A 20 -1.31 -7.35 7.14
C ALA A 20 -1.79 -7.19 8.59
N VAL A 21 -1.84 -5.95 9.07
CA VAL A 21 -2.42 -5.60 10.36
C VAL A 21 -3.77 -4.90 10.10
N SER A 22 -4.82 -5.34 10.81
CA SER A 22 -6.12 -4.67 10.70
C SER A 22 -6.14 -3.36 11.47
N PHE A 23 -6.80 -2.36 10.90
CA PHE A 23 -7.12 -1.09 11.57
C PHE A 23 -8.48 -1.13 12.28
N SER A 24 -9.26 -2.20 12.07
CA SER A 24 -10.56 -2.41 12.72
C SER A 24 -10.36 -3.16 14.04
N PRO A 25 -10.80 -2.61 15.20
CA PRO A 25 -10.72 -3.32 16.47
C PRO A 25 -11.41 -4.68 16.41
N GLY A 26 -10.68 -5.75 16.75
CA GLY A 26 -11.22 -7.12 16.79
C GLY A 26 -11.12 -7.93 15.49
N GLU A 27 -10.69 -7.32 14.38
CA GLU A 27 -10.35 -8.06 13.16
C GLU A 27 -8.87 -8.42 13.17
N THR A 28 -8.56 -9.71 12.98
CA THR A 28 -7.18 -10.17 12.80
C THR A 28 -7.10 -10.92 11.48
N TYR A 29 -6.17 -10.51 10.62
CA TYR A 29 -5.86 -11.28 9.42
C TYR A 29 -5.01 -12.49 9.81
N HIS A 30 -5.45 -13.69 9.44
CA HIS A 30 -4.71 -14.91 9.69
C HIS A 30 -3.85 -15.24 8.48
N GLU A 31 -2.65 -14.66 8.41
CA GLU A 31 -1.66 -14.94 7.38
C GLU A 31 -0.46 -15.68 7.97
N SER A 32 0.12 -16.61 7.21
CA SER A 32 1.36 -17.31 7.56
C SER A 32 2.63 -16.48 7.30
N LEU A 33 2.48 -15.17 7.13
CA LEU A 33 3.58 -14.23 6.90
C LEU A 33 4.17 -13.77 8.24
N GLU A 34 5.45 -13.40 8.24
CA GLU A 34 6.08 -12.79 9.41
C GLU A 34 5.49 -11.40 9.70
N PRO A 35 5.39 -10.98 10.97
CA PRO A 35 4.95 -9.63 11.29
C PRO A 35 5.97 -8.60 10.77
N VAL A 36 5.51 -7.38 10.50
CA VAL A 36 6.41 -6.26 10.24
C VAL A 36 7.36 -6.12 11.45
N PRO A 37 8.68 -5.89 11.24
CA PRO A 37 9.60 -5.62 12.34
C PRO A 37 9.11 -4.44 13.17
N ASP A 38 9.54 -4.36 14.43
CA ASP A 38 9.22 -3.23 15.30
C ASP A 38 10.01 -1.99 14.88
N ILE A 39 9.56 -1.36 13.79
CA ILE A 39 10.22 -0.22 13.16
C ILE A 39 10.33 0.95 14.15
N ASP A 40 9.32 1.13 15.01
CA ASP A 40 9.26 2.25 15.94
C ASP A 40 10.28 2.12 17.07
N ASN A 41 10.55 0.91 17.56
CA ASN A 41 11.59 0.67 18.57
C ASN A 41 12.98 0.42 17.97
N GLN A 42 13.11 0.33 16.64
CA GLN A 42 14.36 0.06 15.93
C GLN A 42 14.72 1.16 14.93
N ARG A 43 14.29 2.40 15.15
CA ARG A 43 14.48 3.49 14.17
C ARG A 43 15.94 3.72 13.79
N ASP A 44 16.87 3.57 14.72
CA ASP A 44 18.31 3.75 14.45
C ASP A 44 18.89 2.70 13.49
N ALA A 45 18.18 1.59 13.25
CA ALA A 45 18.58 0.55 12.31
C ALA A 45 18.18 0.83 10.86
N TYR A 46 17.42 1.91 10.60
CA TYR A 46 16.80 2.15 9.31
C TYR A 46 16.95 3.60 8.84
N ASP A 47 17.09 3.76 7.52
CA ASP A 47 17.00 5.07 6.89
C ASP A 47 15.56 5.37 6.49
N PHE A 48 15.07 6.55 6.87
CA PHE A 48 13.70 6.99 6.55
C PHE A 48 13.67 8.06 5.46
N ALA A 49 12.64 8.01 4.63
CA ALA A 49 12.19 9.14 3.82
C ALA A 49 10.85 9.63 4.35
N CYS A 50 10.74 10.94 4.57
CA CYS A 50 9.51 11.62 4.97
C CYS A 50 9.54 13.00 4.32
N PHE A 51 8.39 13.48 3.86
CA PHE A 51 8.28 14.71 3.08
C PHE A 51 7.19 15.59 3.66
N GLU A 52 7.50 16.88 3.81
CA GLU A 52 6.47 17.90 3.93
C GLU A 52 5.75 18.04 2.58
N MET A 53 4.42 18.02 2.60
CA MET A 53 3.60 17.97 1.40
C MET A 53 2.52 19.06 1.41
N ALA A 54 2.40 19.78 0.31
CA ALA A 54 1.30 20.70 0.05
C ALA A 54 0.11 19.96 -0.61
N PRO A 55 -1.11 20.51 -0.53
CA PRO A 55 -2.25 19.99 -1.31
C PRO A 55 -1.92 19.96 -2.81
N GLY A 56 -1.98 18.78 -3.40
CA GLY A 56 -1.62 18.54 -4.81
C GLY A 56 -0.34 17.75 -5.00
N ASP A 57 0.53 17.71 -4.00
CA ASP A 57 1.73 16.87 -4.03
C ASP A 57 1.35 15.39 -3.93
N CYS A 58 2.17 14.54 -4.53
CA CYS A 58 2.01 13.10 -4.45
C CYS A 58 3.34 12.40 -4.19
N THR A 59 3.25 11.25 -3.53
CA THR A 59 4.34 10.28 -3.42
C THR A 59 3.96 9.01 -4.16
N ILE A 60 4.94 8.38 -4.77
CA ILE A 60 4.80 7.07 -5.41
C ILE A 60 5.80 6.14 -4.73
N HIS A 61 5.33 4.97 -4.30
CA HIS A 61 6.16 3.96 -3.65
C HIS A 61 5.82 2.57 -4.17
N HIS A 62 6.82 1.69 -4.14
CA HIS A 62 6.65 0.28 -4.49
C HIS A 62 5.78 -0.46 -3.47
N GLY A 63 4.98 -1.44 -3.90
CA GLY A 63 4.06 -2.19 -3.02
C GLY A 63 4.72 -3.01 -1.91
N LEU A 64 6.04 -3.22 -2.01
CA LEU A 64 6.86 -3.88 -0.97
C LEU A 64 7.60 -2.89 -0.05
N THR A 65 7.49 -1.58 -0.29
CA THR A 65 8.11 -0.58 0.60
C THR A 65 7.38 -0.58 1.92
N VAL A 66 8.08 -0.85 3.02
CA VAL A 66 7.56 -0.66 4.38
C VAL A 66 7.34 0.82 4.61
N HIS A 67 6.12 1.18 4.98
CA HIS A 67 5.70 2.54 5.22
C HIS A 67 4.64 2.60 6.31
N GLY A 68 4.59 3.74 6.99
CA GLY A 68 3.66 3.99 8.09
C GLY A 68 3.49 5.48 8.30
N ALA A 69 2.52 5.88 9.11
CA ALA A 69 2.36 7.26 9.51
C ALA A 69 1.98 7.33 10.99
N PRO A 70 2.57 8.25 11.77
CA PRO A 70 2.09 8.50 13.12
C PRO A 70 0.67 9.10 13.07
N GLY A 71 -0.04 9.00 14.19
CA GLY A 71 -1.32 9.67 14.36
C GLY A 71 -1.22 11.18 14.13
N ASN A 72 -2.29 11.77 13.58
CA ASN A 72 -2.39 13.22 13.47
C ASN A 72 -2.63 13.82 14.87
N SER A 73 -1.63 14.54 15.39
CA SER A 73 -1.70 15.21 16.69
C SER A 73 -2.20 16.66 16.60
N SER A 74 -2.44 17.18 15.39
CA SER A 74 -2.98 18.52 15.20
C SER A 74 -4.47 18.58 15.56
N SER A 75 -4.82 19.53 16.43
CA SER A 75 -6.23 19.85 16.75
C SER A 75 -6.88 20.80 15.75
N ARG A 76 -6.10 21.38 14.83
CA ARG A 76 -6.55 22.43 13.90
C ARG A 76 -6.66 21.95 12.45
N VAL A 77 -5.82 20.99 12.08
CA VAL A 77 -5.70 20.54 10.68
C VAL A 77 -6.12 19.09 10.57
N ARG A 78 -7.11 18.83 9.72
CA ARG A 78 -7.52 17.47 9.36
C ARG A 78 -6.76 17.01 8.11
N ARG A 79 -6.00 15.91 8.23
CA ARG A 79 -5.39 15.24 7.07
C ARG A 79 -6.45 14.51 6.23
N ARG A 80 -6.39 14.69 4.92
CA ARG A 80 -7.10 13.88 3.92
C ARG A 80 -6.09 13.46 2.85
N ALA A 81 -6.16 12.23 2.39
CA ALA A 81 -5.35 11.73 1.30
C ALA A 81 -6.22 10.90 0.35
N TYR A 82 -5.85 10.90 -0.93
CA TYR A 82 -6.42 10.02 -1.94
C TYR A 82 -5.34 9.04 -2.37
N ILE A 83 -5.67 7.74 -2.37
CA ILE A 83 -4.71 6.67 -2.64
C ILE A 83 -5.25 5.88 -3.84
N THR A 84 -4.39 5.70 -4.83
CA THR A 84 -4.61 4.81 -5.98
C THR A 84 -3.54 3.73 -5.98
N ARG A 85 -3.89 2.56 -6.51
CA ARG A 85 -2.96 1.44 -6.70
C ARG A 85 -2.92 1.13 -8.18
N TRP A 86 -1.71 0.85 -8.67
CA TRP A 86 -1.42 0.65 -10.07
C TRP A 86 -0.74 -0.71 -10.20
N ALA A 87 -1.13 -1.46 -11.21
CA ALA A 87 -0.61 -2.78 -11.51
C ALA A 87 -0.03 -2.81 -12.91
N GLY A 88 1.00 -3.64 -13.11
CA GLY A 88 1.55 -3.90 -14.44
C GLY A 88 0.63 -4.79 -15.28
N GLU A 89 0.91 -4.86 -16.57
CA GLU A 89 0.17 -5.72 -17.51
C GLU A 89 0.31 -7.22 -17.22
N ASP A 90 1.35 -7.59 -16.48
CA ASP A 90 1.70 -8.94 -16.05
C ASP A 90 0.97 -9.38 -14.77
N VAL A 91 0.14 -8.51 -14.19
CA VAL A 91 -0.61 -8.79 -12.96
C VAL A 91 -1.97 -9.40 -13.28
N THR A 92 -2.29 -10.50 -12.58
CA THR A 92 -3.57 -11.20 -12.68
C THR A 92 -4.39 -11.09 -11.40
N TYR A 93 -5.71 -11.21 -11.52
CA TYR A 93 -6.63 -11.30 -10.40
C TYR A 93 -6.35 -12.54 -9.56
N ASN A 94 -6.18 -12.36 -8.25
CA ASN A 94 -5.90 -13.45 -7.31
C ASN A 94 -6.79 -13.32 -6.07
N PRO A 95 -8.07 -13.74 -6.16
CA PRO A 95 -8.97 -13.74 -5.02
C PRO A 95 -8.50 -14.79 -4.01
N ARG A 96 -8.22 -14.35 -2.78
CA ARG A 96 -7.79 -15.21 -1.68
C ARG A 96 -8.36 -14.70 -0.35
N PRO A 97 -8.38 -15.53 0.71
CA PRO A 97 -8.76 -15.07 2.04
C PRO A 97 -7.87 -13.91 2.53
N ASN A 98 -8.36 -13.15 3.52
CA ASN A 98 -7.65 -12.03 4.16
C ASN A 98 -7.28 -10.87 3.22
N LEU A 99 -7.98 -10.73 2.09
CA LEU A 99 -7.91 -9.51 1.29
C LEU A 99 -8.75 -8.40 1.91
N GLN A 100 -8.36 -7.16 1.63
CA GLN A 100 -9.25 -6.03 1.84
C GLN A 100 -10.56 -6.30 1.09
N ARG A 101 -11.68 -6.27 1.82
CA ARG A 101 -13.00 -6.50 1.25
C ARG A 101 -13.25 -5.48 0.13
N MET A 102 -13.49 -5.98 -1.08
CA MET A 102 -13.95 -5.13 -2.19
C MET A 102 -15.43 -4.79 -2.00
N LEU A 103 -15.80 -3.55 -2.34
CA LEU A 103 -17.20 -3.09 -2.25
C LEU A 103 -18.06 -3.67 -3.38
N ARG A 104 -17.44 -4.04 -4.50
CA ARG A 104 -18.08 -4.60 -5.69
C ARG A 104 -17.24 -5.77 -6.19
N ASP A 105 -17.92 -6.76 -6.76
CA ASP A 105 -17.28 -7.86 -7.49
C ASP A 105 -16.77 -7.31 -8.84
N PRO A 106 -15.51 -7.61 -9.23
CA PRO A 106 -14.98 -7.19 -10.53
C PRO A 106 -15.53 -8.00 -11.72
N ASP A 107 -16.29 -9.08 -11.50
CA ASP A 107 -16.84 -9.96 -12.55
C ASP A 107 -15.74 -10.55 -13.47
N ILE A 108 -14.60 -10.91 -12.86
CA ILE A 108 -13.48 -11.57 -13.53
C ILE A 108 -13.02 -12.78 -12.72
N GLU A 109 -12.56 -13.82 -13.41
CA GLU A 109 -12.09 -15.06 -12.81
C GLU A 109 -10.65 -14.94 -12.27
N ALA A 110 -10.31 -15.79 -11.30
CA ALA A 110 -8.95 -15.92 -10.82
C ALA A 110 -7.98 -16.24 -11.98
N GLY A 111 -6.88 -15.50 -12.07
CA GLY A 111 -5.90 -15.62 -13.15
C GLY A 111 -6.15 -14.73 -14.36
N GLN A 112 -7.32 -14.07 -14.46
CA GLN A 112 -7.56 -13.09 -15.53
C GLN A 112 -6.80 -11.79 -15.29
N ARG A 113 -6.54 -11.03 -16.37
CA ARG A 113 -5.90 -9.71 -16.29
C ARG A 113 -6.78 -8.74 -15.50
N LEU A 114 -6.14 -7.76 -14.84
CA LEU A 114 -6.84 -6.63 -14.24
C LEU A 114 -7.23 -5.63 -15.33
N ASP A 115 -8.21 -6.00 -16.14
CA ASP A 115 -8.73 -5.22 -17.27
C ASP A 115 -10.26 -5.38 -17.34
N CYS A 116 -10.96 -4.57 -16.54
CA CYS A 116 -12.41 -4.53 -16.51
C CYS A 116 -12.89 -3.17 -15.97
N ASP A 117 -14.20 -2.92 -15.92
CA ASP A 117 -14.77 -1.66 -15.43
C ASP A 117 -14.29 -1.27 -14.02
N LEU A 118 -13.99 -2.25 -13.16
CA LEU A 118 -13.46 -2.00 -11.81
C LEU A 118 -11.94 -1.77 -11.79
N PHE A 119 -11.22 -2.28 -12.79
CA PHE A 119 -9.77 -2.18 -12.95
C PHE A 119 -9.43 -1.66 -14.36
N PRO A 120 -9.74 -0.38 -14.66
CA PRO A 120 -9.60 0.14 -16.01
C PRO A 120 -8.13 0.28 -16.41
N VAL A 121 -7.84 -0.02 -17.68
CA VAL A 121 -6.55 0.31 -18.29
C VAL A 121 -6.41 1.81 -18.43
N VAL A 122 -5.42 2.36 -17.73
CA VAL A 122 -5.11 3.80 -17.70
C VAL A 122 -4.08 4.21 -18.76
N ARG A 123 -3.31 3.24 -19.26
CA ARG A 123 -2.32 3.43 -20.32
C ARG A 123 -2.02 2.08 -20.98
N GLU A 124 -2.08 2.05 -22.29
CA GLU A 124 -1.66 0.88 -23.08
C GLU A 124 -0.17 0.59 -22.90
N GLY A 125 0.18 -0.70 -22.97
CA GLY A 125 1.56 -1.16 -22.93
C GLY A 125 2.39 -0.45 -24.01
N LEU A 126 3.64 -0.13 -23.69
CA LEU A 126 4.58 0.32 -24.71
C LEU A 126 4.79 -0.85 -25.67
N THR A 127 4.22 -0.78 -26.87
CA THR A 127 4.54 -1.74 -27.93
C THR A 127 6.04 -1.68 -28.15
N SER A 128 6.75 -2.76 -27.85
CA SER A 128 8.15 -2.93 -28.23
C SER A 128 8.24 -2.72 -29.74
N SER A 129 8.76 -1.57 -30.16
CA SER A 129 9.18 -1.29 -31.53
C SER A 129 10.40 -2.10 -31.88
#